data_AF-A0A351Y6R1-F1
#
_entry.id   AF-A0A351Y6R1-F1
#
_cell.length_a   1.000
_cell.length_b   1.000
_cell.length_c   1.000
_cell.angle_alpha   90.00
_cell.angle_beta   90.00
_cell.angle_gamma   90.00
#
_symmetry.space_group_name_H-M   'P 1'
#
loop_
_entity.id
_entity.type
_entity.pdbx_description
1 polymer ?
#
loop_
_entity_poly.entity_id
_entity_poly.type
_entity_poly.pdbx_seq_one_letter_code
_entity_poly.pdbx_strand_id
1 'polypeptide(L)' 'MSLKKYDIKHCRACYSTANTQCHFYCSCYPKDTPRGDDMSNILYDKILEADAIIFATPVNNFKISTLMAAFIDRCISLD' A
#
# COMPACT_ATOMS: atom_id res chain seq x y z
N MET A 1 -4.94 13.48 1.98
CA MET A 1 -3.50 13.82 1.83
C MET A 1 -3.03 13.48 0.42
N SER A 2 -1.91 14.03 -0.06
CA SER A 2 -1.35 13.67 -1.37
C SER A 2 -0.39 12.49 -1.25
N LEU A 3 -0.62 11.40 -2.02
CA LEU A 3 0.25 10.22 -2.03
C LEU A 3 1.66 10.52 -2.54
N LYS A 4 1.83 11.55 -3.39
CA LYS A 4 3.13 11.92 -4.00
C LYS A 4 4.22 12.31 -2.98
N LYS A 5 3.84 12.51 -1.71
CA LYS A 5 4.75 12.89 -0.62
C LYS A 5 5.38 11.69 0.10
N TYR A 6 4.95 10.47 -0.23
CA TYR A 6 5.34 9.26 0.47
C TYR A 6 6.08 8.30 -0.47
N ASP A 7 7.08 7.59 0.05
CA ASP A 7 7.74 6.46 -0.61
C ASP A 7 6.87 5.20 -0.46
N ILE A 8 6.14 4.86 -1.52
CA ILE A 8 5.30 3.67 -1.59
C ILE A 8 5.92 2.71 -2.59
N LYS A 9 6.47 1.60 -2.10
CA LYS A 9 7.08 0.59 -2.95
C LYS A 9 6.00 -0.32 -3.52
N HIS A 10 6.24 -0.82 -4.73
CA HIS A 10 5.34 -1.75 -5.41
C HIS A 10 5.16 -3.04 -4.61
N CYS A 11 3.99 -3.65 -4.67
CA CYS A 11 3.78 -4.97 -4.08
C CYS A 11 4.68 -6.01 -4.77
N ARG A 12 5.30 -6.92 -4.01
CA ARG A 12 6.11 -8.03 -4.56
C ARG A 12 5.26 -9.22 -5.04
N ALA A 13 3.93 -9.09 -5.03
CA ALA A 13 2.99 -10.11 -5.48
C ALA A 13 3.18 -11.50 -4.83
N CYS A 14 3.60 -11.55 -3.55
CA CYS A 14 3.84 -12.81 -2.84
C CYS A 14 2.61 -13.73 -2.78
N TYR A 15 1.40 -13.15 -2.81
CA TYR A 15 0.13 -13.89 -2.92
C TYR A 15 0.11 -14.85 -4.11
N SER A 16 0.70 -14.46 -5.25
CA SER A 16 0.76 -15.27 -6.46
C SER A 16 1.77 -16.42 -6.38
N THR A 17 2.67 -16.40 -5.39
CA THR A 17 3.64 -17.49 -5.17
C THR A 17 3.14 -18.45 -4.11
N ALA A 18 2.78 -17.93 -2.94
CA ALA A 18 2.22 -18.69 -1.83
C ALA A 18 1.29 -17.80 -1.03
N ASN A 19 0.04 -18.23 -0.89
CA ASN A 19 -1.01 -17.41 -0.26
C ASN A 19 -0.62 -16.98 1.17
N THR A 20 0.04 -17.87 1.93
CA THR A 20 0.49 -17.62 3.30
C THR A 20 1.61 -16.57 3.44
N GLN A 21 2.26 -16.17 2.35
CA GLN A 21 3.26 -15.10 2.39
C GLN A 21 2.65 -13.70 2.32
N CYS A 22 1.38 -13.59 1.92
CA CYS A 22 0.68 -12.31 1.90
C CYS A 22 0.03 -12.09 3.26
N HIS A 23 0.42 -11.02 3.95
CA HIS A 23 -0.11 -10.68 5.26
C HIS A 23 0.03 -9.19 5.52
N PHE A 24 -0.72 -8.70 6.50
CA PHE A 24 -0.68 -7.33 6.99
C PHE A 24 -0.12 -7.32 8.42
N TYR A 25 0.84 -6.46 8.78
CA TYR A 25 1.74 -5.65 7.94
C TYR A 25 2.61 -6.53 7.05
N CYS A 26 2.89 -6.10 5.83
CA CYS A 26 3.62 -6.94 4.87
C CYS A 26 5.09 -7.15 5.25
N SER A 27 5.54 -8.41 5.26
CA SER A 27 6.95 -8.79 5.50
C SER A 27 7.91 -8.25 4.45
N CYS A 28 7.41 -7.90 3.27
CA CYS A 28 8.24 -7.38 2.21
C CYS A 28 8.87 -6.03 2.55
N TYR A 29 8.16 -5.25 3.36
CA TYR A 29 8.52 -3.91 3.81
C TYR A 29 8.20 -3.84 5.31
N PRO A 30 9.07 -4.41 6.16
CA PRO A 30 8.77 -4.54 7.58
C PRO A 30 8.73 -3.17 8.26
N LYS A 31 7.69 -2.94 9.06
CA LYS A 31 7.51 -1.72 9.86
C LYS A 31 8.71 -1.49 10.77
N ASP A 32 9.12 -0.23 10.93
CA ASP A 32 10.22 0.22 11.80
C ASP A 32 11.59 -0.39 11.46
N THR A 33 11.78 -0.84 10.22
CA THR A 33 13.07 -1.33 9.72
C THR A 33 13.62 -0.45 8.59
N PRO A 34 14.95 -0.45 8.34
CA PRO A 34 15.53 0.24 7.18
C PRO A 34 15.02 -0.24 5.82
N ARG A 35 14.38 -1.42 5.77
CA ARG A 35 13.77 -1.99 4.55
C ARG A 35 12.30 -1.61 4.38
N GLY A 36 11.69 -0.99 5.39
CA GLY A 36 10.34 -0.47 5.34
C GLY A 36 10.18 0.65 4.31
N ASP A 37 8.92 1.00 4.06
CA ASP A 37 8.51 2.11 3.22
C ASP A 37 7.44 2.93 3.97
N ASP A 38 7.06 4.09 3.44
CA ASP A 38 6.09 4.95 4.12
C ASP A 38 4.71 4.31 4.17
N MET A 39 4.41 3.38 3.25
CA MET A 39 3.19 2.59 3.32
C MET A 39 3.09 1.84 4.64
N SER A 40 4.17 1.15 5.01
CA SER A 40 4.22 0.30 6.19
C SER A 40 4.40 1.07 7.49
N ASN A 41 5.13 2.18 7.43
CA ASN A 41 5.48 2.98 8.60
C ASN A 41 4.46 4.07 8.94
N ILE A 42 3.66 4.53 7.96
CA ILE A 42 2.78 5.70 8.13
C ILE A 42 1.37 5.42 7.61
N LEU A 43 1.25 4.89 6.39
CA LEU A 43 -0.04 4.89 5.71
C LEU A 43 -0.98 3.80 6.20
N TYR A 44 -0.48 2.60 6.55
CA TYR A 44 -1.33 1.57 7.14
C TYR A 44 -1.98 2.04 8.45
N ASP A 45 -1.23 2.72 9.32
CA ASP A 45 -1.78 3.25 10.57
C ASP A 45 -2.89 4.27 10.30
N LYS A 46 -2.68 5.17 9.33
CA LYS A 46 -3.71 6.14 8.90
C LYS A 46 -4.94 5.49 8.29
N ILE A 47 -4.81 4.35 7.63
CA ILE A 47 -5.93 3.58 7.09
C ILE A 47 -6.73 2.96 8.23
N LEU A 48 -6.05 2.36 9.21
CA LEU A 48 -6.69 1.75 10.37
C LEU A 48 -7.43 2.78 11.24
N GLU A 49 -6.92 4.01 11.31
CA GLU A 49 -7.57 5.11 12.03
C GLU A 49 -8.76 5.74 11.28
N ALA A 50 -8.95 5.43 9.99
CA ALA A 50 -9.95 6.09 9.16
C ALA A 50 -11.29 5.36 9.16
N ASP A 51 -12.38 6.07 9.44
CA ASP A 51 -13.75 5.57 9.27
C ASP A 51 -14.15 5.45 7.78
N ALA A 52 -13.56 6.30 6.94
CA ALA A 52 -13.82 6.36 5.51
C ALA A 52 -12.59 6.83 4.72
N ILE A 53 -12.40 6.25 3.54
CA ILE A 53 -11.29 6.58 2.64
C ILE A 53 -11.84 7.01 1.28
N ILE A 54 -11.45 8.21 0.84
CA ILE A 54 -11.82 8.76 -0.47
C ILE A 54 -10.59 8.75 -1.38
N PHE A 55 -10.71 8.08 -2.53
CA PHE A 55 -9.66 8.04 -3.55
C PHE A 55 -9.88 9.13 -4.60
N ALA A 56 -9.02 10.14 -4.58
CA ALA A 56 -9.00 11.21 -5.59
C ALA A 56 -7.77 11.05 -6.49
N THR A 57 -7.95 10.50 -7.69
CA THR A 57 -6.89 10.32 -8.70
C THR A 57 -7.41 10.75 -10.07
N PRO A 58 -6.60 11.40 -10.92
CA PRO A 58 -6.94 11.57 -12.32
C PRO A 58 -7.02 10.20 -13.02
N VAL A 59 -7.81 10.17 -14.10
CA VAL A 59 -7.86 9.02 -15.02
C VAL A 59 -6.73 9.16 -16.03
N ASN A 60 -5.77 8.25 -15.98
CA ASN A 60 -4.63 8.21 -16.89
C ASN A 60 -4.78 6.98 -17.79
N ASN A 61 -5.10 7.17 -19.08
CA ASN A 61 -5.28 6.07 -20.05
C ASN A 61 -6.22 4.98 -19.55
N PHE A 62 -7.43 5.37 -19.11
CA PHE A 62 -8.44 4.47 -18.55
C PHE A 62 -8.03 3.72 -17.27
N LYS A 63 -7.05 4.26 -16.53
CA LYS A 63 -6.55 3.68 -15.28
C LYS A 63 -6.37 4.74 -14.20
N ILE A 64 -6.28 4.28 -12.95
CA ILE A 64 -5.81 5.09 -11.83
C ILE A 64 -4.33 5.43 -12.00
N SER A 65 -3.84 6.45 -11.28
CA SER A 65 -2.41 6.76 -11.28
C SER A 65 -1.58 5.58 -10.73
N THR A 66 -0.36 5.40 -11.24
CA THR A 66 0.53 4.29 -10.82
C THR A 66 0.75 4.26 -9.31
N LEU A 67 0.87 5.43 -8.69
CA LEU A 67 1.05 5.53 -7.23
C LEU A 67 -0.21 5.12 -6.46
N MET A 68 -1.40 5.43 -7.00
CA MET A 68 -2.66 4.95 -6.42
C MET A 68 -2.79 3.43 -6.58
N ALA A 69 -2.39 2.88 -7.72
CA ALA A 69 -2.36 1.42 -7.91
C ALA A 69 -1.42 0.75 -6.91
N ALA A 70 -0.19 1.27 -6.74
CA ALA A 70 0.74 0.75 -5.75
C ALA A 70 0.18 0.80 -4.33
N PHE A 71 -0.50 1.89 -3.94
CA PHE A 71 -1.18 1.99 -2.65
C PHE A 71 -2.25 0.91 -2.47
N ILE A 72 -3.12 0.73 -3.47
CA ILE A 72 -4.23 -0.24 -3.41
C ILE A 72 -3.70 -1.69 -3.40
N ASP A 73 -2.69 -2.01 -4.21
CA ASP A 73 -2.07 -3.35 -4.25
C ASP A 73 -1.45 -3.75 -2.91
N ARG A 74 -1.02 -2.76 -2.13
CA ARG A 74 -0.48 -2.95 -0.78
C ARG A 74 -1.57 -3.15 0.27
N CYS A 75 -2.84 -2.92 -0.06
CA CYS A 75 -3.98 -3.05 0.84
C CYS A 75 -4.73 -4.40 0.73
N ILE A 76 -4.27 -5.32 -0.11
CA ILE A 76 -4.98 -6.59 -0.41
C ILE A 76 -5.21 -7.48 0.82
N SER A 77 -4.33 -7.43 1.82
CA SER A 77 -4.40 -8.26 3.02
C SER A 77 -4.75 -7.45 4.27
N LEU A 78 -5.48 -6.35 4.15
CA LEU A 78 -6.06 -5.64 5.31
C LEU A 78 -7.13 -6.54 5.97
N ASP A 79 -6.68 -7.52 6.73
CA ASP A 79 -7.47 -8.34 7.67
C ASP A 79 -7.25 -7.86 9.11
#